data_AF-A0A7C1G084-F1
#
_entry.id   AF-A0A7C1G084-F1
#
_cell.length_a   1.000
_cell.length_b   1.000
_cell.length_c   1.000
_cell.angle_alpha   90.00
_cell.angle_beta   90.00
_cell.angle_gamma   90.00
#
_symmetry.space_group_name_H-M   'P 1'
#
loop_
_entity.id
_entity.type
_entity.pdbx_description
1 polymer ?
#
loop_
_entity_poly.entity_id
_entity_poly.type
_entity_poly.pdbx_seq_one_letter_code
_entity_poly.pdbx_strand_id
1 'polypeptide(L)'
;EWDRIEIVWSHNDQSRFDSLDQLVRDVRLHGYYGGVRLVKATIKKFADYCRRMGLALHDRTFSIRYQSNIPRQVGLAGSSAIIVATLRCLMEFYGIDIPLRVQPSLVLSVETEELGIAAGLQDRVIQVYEGLVYMDFGRERMQQVHGLPCGVYEPMDPALLPPLYVAYSDSLAEPTEVVHNDLRARFQRGDPEVLKAMSRFAELTDAARQALLAGDVELLGRLMNANFDLRRSICKLAREHVEMVERARAVGVPAKFAGSGGAIIGICPDQATFAQLQAAMAEIGCRVIRPIVAETG
;
A
#
# COMPACT_ATOMS: atom_id res chain seq x y z
N GLU A 1 11.95 30.74 -12.28
CA GLU A 1 12.87 30.26 -11.24
C GLU A 1 12.28 30.63 -9.88
N TRP A 2 12.53 29.83 -8.85
CA TRP A 2 12.05 30.08 -7.49
C TRP A 2 13.18 30.68 -6.65
N ASP A 3 12.92 31.61 -5.74
CA ASP A 3 14.00 32.22 -4.94
C ASP A 3 14.38 31.38 -3.70
N ARG A 4 13.56 30.38 -3.36
CA ARG A 4 13.67 29.57 -2.13
C ARG A 4 13.10 28.18 -2.35
N ILE A 5 13.47 27.23 -1.48
CA ILE A 5 12.78 25.94 -1.41
C ILE A 5 11.47 26.12 -0.65
N GLU A 6 10.35 25.77 -1.28
CA GLU A 6 9.01 25.90 -0.71
C GLU A 6 8.21 24.59 -0.82
N ILE A 7 7.53 24.21 0.26
CA ILE A 7 6.52 23.13 0.21
C ILE A 7 5.16 23.79 0.24
N VAL A 8 4.45 23.71 -0.87
CA VAL A 8 3.17 24.39 -1.04
C VAL A 8 2.05 23.50 -0.51
N TRP A 9 1.16 24.10 0.28
CA TRP A 9 0.03 23.42 0.90
C TRP A 9 -0.86 22.73 -0.15
N SER A 10 -1.09 21.43 0.03
CA SER A 10 -2.13 20.71 -0.72
C SER A 10 -3.50 21.04 -0.15
N HIS A 11 -4.59 20.79 -0.91
CA HIS A 11 -5.95 20.91 -0.36
C HIS A 11 -6.14 20.06 0.90
N ASN A 12 -5.47 18.91 0.98
CA ASN A 12 -5.56 17.98 2.10
C ASN A 12 -4.72 18.37 3.32
N ASP A 13 -3.87 19.39 3.20
CA ASP A 13 -3.11 19.96 4.33
C ASP A 13 -3.67 21.31 4.79
N GLN A 14 -4.69 21.84 4.11
CA GLN A 14 -5.32 23.07 4.56
C GLN A 14 -6.08 22.79 5.86
N SER A 15 -5.60 23.33 6.98
CA SER A 15 -6.33 23.36 8.26
C SER A 15 -7.51 24.35 8.21
N ARG A 16 -8.41 24.18 7.25
CA ARG A 16 -9.61 25.00 7.06
C ARG A 16 -10.81 24.08 7.07
N PHE A 17 -11.71 24.33 8.00
CA PHE A 17 -12.91 23.52 8.23
C PHE A 17 -14.11 24.45 8.39
N ASP A 18 -15.23 24.08 7.80
CA ASP A 18 -16.51 24.79 7.86
C ASP A 18 -17.17 24.68 9.25
N SER A 19 -16.76 23.70 10.07
CA SER A 19 -17.23 23.52 11.44
C SER A 19 -16.26 22.75 12.34
N LEU A 20 -16.46 22.86 13.66
CA LEU A 20 -15.73 22.06 14.64
C LEU A 20 -15.95 20.55 14.44
N ASP A 21 -17.17 20.13 14.13
CA ASP A 21 -17.50 18.72 13.90
C ASP A 21 -16.75 18.16 12.68
N GLN A 22 -16.56 18.99 11.63
CA GLN A 22 -15.77 18.60 10.47
C GLN A 22 -14.30 18.42 10.85
N LEU A 23 -13.71 19.37 11.59
CA LEU A 23 -12.33 19.24 12.10
C LEU A 23 -12.17 17.99 12.97
N VAL A 24 -13.06 17.76 13.93
CA VAL A 24 -12.98 16.59 14.83
C VAL A 24 -13.11 15.29 14.05
N ARG A 25 -14.00 15.24 13.05
CA ARG A 25 -14.15 14.09 12.16
C ARG A 25 -12.89 13.87 11.31
N ASP A 26 -12.34 14.93 10.73
CA ASP A 26 -11.10 14.89 9.96
C ASP A 26 -9.96 14.34 10.81
N VAL A 27 -9.72 14.91 12.00
CA VAL A 27 -8.65 14.46 12.90
C VAL A 27 -8.86 13.01 13.36
N ARG A 28 -10.10 12.59 13.63
CA ARG A 28 -10.40 11.17 13.96
C ARG A 28 -10.08 10.23 12.81
N LEU A 29 -10.42 10.62 11.58
CA LEU A 29 -10.24 9.78 10.38
C LEU A 29 -8.84 9.89 9.77
N HIS A 30 -8.07 10.92 10.08
CA HIS A 30 -6.85 11.25 9.34
C HIS A 30 -5.64 11.52 10.23
N GLY A 31 -5.86 11.59 11.54
CA GLY A 31 -4.86 11.97 12.53
C GLY A 31 -4.54 13.46 12.47
N TYR A 32 -3.51 13.84 13.22
CA TYR A 32 -3.08 15.24 13.36
C TYR A 32 -2.07 15.67 12.29
N TYR A 33 -1.58 14.74 11.46
CA TYR A 33 -0.46 14.96 10.56
C TYR A 33 -0.86 14.77 9.09
N GLY A 34 -0.54 15.77 8.27
CA GLY A 34 -0.74 15.77 6.81
C GLY A 34 0.44 15.18 6.02
N GLY A 35 0.33 15.17 4.69
CA GLY A 35 1.36 14.60 3.81
C GLY A 35 2.61 15.46 3.68
N VAL A 36 2.57 16.73 4.11
CA VAL A 36 3.75 17.62 4.15
C VAL A 36 4.92 16.99 4.92
N ARG A 37 4.68 16.25 6.00
CA ARG A 37 5.75 15.57 6.75
C ARG A 37 6.47 14.52 5.90
N LEU A 38 5.70 13.79 5.08
CA LEU A 38 6.21 12.74 4.19
C LEU A 38 7.11 13.38 3.13
N VAL A 39 6.67 14.49 2.55
CA VAL A 39 7.47 15.25 1.56
C VAL A 39 8.79 15.74 2.18
N LYS A 40 8.74 16.38 3.36
CA LYS A 40 9.95 16.86 4.06
C LYS A 40 10.93 15.73 4.36
N ALA A 41 10.44 14.63 4.93
CA ALA A 41 11.25 13.47 5.27
C ALA A 41 11.86 12.83 4.01
N THR A 42 11.11 12.78 2.90
CA THR A 42 11.61 12.27 1.62
C THR A 42 12.74 13.13 1.07
N ILE A 43 12.59 14.46 1.04
CA ILE A 43 13.63 15.39 0.59
C ILE A 43 14.91 15.19 1.40
N LYS A 44 14.79 15.12 2.74
CA LYS A 44 15.93 14.88 3.62
C LYS A 44 16.61 13.54 3.33
N LYS A 45 15.84 12.43 3.27
CA LYS A 45 16.41 11.10 3.01
C LYS A 45 17.02 10.97 1.63
N PHE A 46 16.47 11.63 0.61
CA PHE A 46 17.07 11.74 -0.71
C PHE A 46 18.42 12.48 -0.66
N ALA A 47 18.48 13.64 0.01
CA ALA A 47 19.73 14.38 0.17
C ALA A 47 20.79 13.58 0.96
N ASP A 48 20.39 12.92 2.04
CA ASP A 48 21.26 12.07 2.85
C ASP A 48 21.78 10.86 2.04
N TYR A 49 20.93 10.24 1.22
CA TYR A 49 21.33 9.19 0.29
C TYR A 49 22.36 9.70 -0.72
N CYS A 50 22.10 10.85 -1.37
CA CYS A 50 23.01 11.41 -2.37
C CYS A 50 24.38 11.75 -1.76
N ARG A 51 24.41 12.38 -0.59
CA ARG A 51 25.66 12.66 0.15
C ARG A 51 26.43 11.37 0.46
N ARG A 52 25.74 10.33 0.94
CA ARG A 52 26.37 9.04 1.26
C ARG A 52 26.94 8.35 0.01
N MET A 53 26.30 8.51 -1.14
CA MET A 53 26.75 7.95 -2.42
C MET A 53 27.73 8.85 -3.18
N GLY A 54 28.07 10.03 -2.66
CA GLY A 54 28.93 10.99 -3.36
C GLY A 54 28.29 11.62 -4.60
N LEU A 55 26.96 11.64 -4.67
CA LEU A 55 26.19 12.21 -5.78
C LEU A 55 26.02 13.72 -5.56
N ALA A 56 26.47 14.52 -6.53
CA ALA A 56 26.38 15.96 -6.47
C ALA A 56 24.95 16.45 -6.73
N LEU A 57 24.45 17.31 -5.86
CA LEU A 57 23.17 18.02 -6.04
C LEU A 57 23.48 19.48 -6.38
N HIS A 58 22.84 20.03 -7.40
CA HIS A 58 22.99 21.44 -7.74
C HIS A 58 22.23 22.35 -6.76
N ASP A 59 22.57 23.64 -6.72
CA ASP A 59 21.97 24.60 -5.78
C ASP A 59 20.64 25.23 -6.24
N ARG A 60 20.05 24.75 -7.35
CA ARG A 60 18.73 25.23 -7.80
C ARG A 60 17.66 24.97 -6.74
N THR A 61 16.86 25.99 -6.50
CA THR A 61 15.68 26.04 -5.63
C THR A 61 14.42 25.58 -6.38
N PHE A 62 13.40 25.14 -5.64
CA PHE A 62 12.16 24.62 -6.20
C PHE A 62 10.97 24.80 -5.24
N SER A 63 9.76 24.76 -5.79
CA SER A 63 8.56 24.50 -5.00
C SER A 63 8.01 23.10 -5.28
N ILE A 64 7.46 22.45 -4.26
CA ILE A 64 6.84 21.13 -4.39
C ILE A 64 5.43 21.15 -3.80
N ARG A 65 4.50 20.49 -4.51
CA ARG A 65 3.11 20.27 -4.09
C ARG A 65 2.75 18.84 -4.43
N TYR A 66 1.94 18.20 -3.59
CA TYR A 66 1.37 16.89 -3.90
C TYR A 66 -0.15 16.96 -3.98
N GLN A 67 -0.72 16.04 -4.75
CA GLN A 67 -2.15 15.76 -4.80
C GLN A 67 -2.32 14.24 -4.89
N SER A 68 -3.34 13.70 -4.25
CA SER A 68 -3.65 12.28 -4.30
C SER A 68 -5.15 12.08 -4.48
N ASN A 69 -5.52 11.14 -5.34
CA ASN A 69 -6.87 10.63 -5.50
C ASN A 69 -7.09 9.31 -4.73
N ILE A 70 -6.07 8.80 -4.03
CA ILE A 70 -6.18 7.61 -3.19
C ILE A 70 -6.96 8.00 -1.94
N PRO A 71 -8.12 7.36 -1.65
CA PRO A 71 -8.85 7.63 -0.43
C PRO A 71 -7.94 7.40 0.80
N ARG A 72 -8.01 8.30 1.79
CA ARG A 72 -7.11 8.21 2.95
C ARG A 72 -7.50 7.02 3.82
N GLN A 73 -6.49 6.30 4.31
CA GLN A 73 -6.63 5.24 5.31
C GLN A 73 -7.55 4.05 4.93
N VAL A 74 -7.82 3.83 3.64
CA VAL A 74 -8.57 2.65 3.18
C VAL A 74 -7.67 1.45 2.83
N GLY A 75 -6.44 1.41 3.36
CA GLY A 75 -5.50 0.32 3.09
C GLY A 75 -4.96 0.25 1.65
N LEU A 76 -5.03 1.34 0.88
CA LEU A 76 -4.53 1.44 -0.50
C LEU A 76 -3.18 2.18 -0.63
N ALA A 77 -2.37 2.16 0.44
CA ALA A 77 -0.98 2.66 0.43
C ALA A 77 -0.78 4.13 0.02
N GLY A 78 -1.71 5.02 0.36
CA GLY A 78 -1.62 6.45 0.01
C GLY A 78 -0.41 7.20 0.59
N SER A 79 0.08 6.80 1.78
CA SER A 79 1.26 7.42 2.41
C SER A 79 2.53 7.18 1.58
N SER A 80 2.83 5.92 1.25
CA SER A 80 4.01 5.61 0.46
C SER A 80 3.91 6.11 -0.96
N ALA A 81 2.71 6.22 -1.54
CA ALA A 81 2.53 6.81 -2.87
C ALA A 81 3.04 8.27 -2.91
N ILE A 82 2.79 9.06 -1.86
CA ILE A 82 3.30 10.44 -1.74
C ILE A 82 4.84 10.43 -1.66
N ILE A 83 5.42 9.49 -0.91
CA ILE A 83 6.88 9.37 -0.76
C ILE A 83 7.51 8.96 -2.09
N VAL A 84 6.98 7.95 -2.78
CA VAL A 84 7.47 7.48 -4.09
C VAL A 84 7.37 8.59 -5.14
N ALA A 85 6.22 9.30 -5.20
CA ALA A 85 6.05 10.43 -6.12
C ALA A 85 7.04 11.57 -5.84
N THR A 86 7.28 11.88 -4.56
CA THR A 86 8.28 12.87 -4.15
C THR A 86 9.69 12.43 -4.55
N LEU A 87 10.03 11.16 -4.35
CA LEU A 87 11.33 10.60 -4.73
C LEU A 87 11.56 10.70 -6.24
N ARG A 88 10.59 10.28 -7.04
CA ARG A 88 10.65 10.36 -8.52
C ARG A 88 10.84 11.81 -8.99
N CYS A 89 10.09 12.75 -8.40
CA CYS A 89 10.24 14.18 -8.70
C CYS A 89 11.65 14.71 -8.38
N LEU A 90 12.25 14.29 -7.25
CA LEU A 90 13.61 14.70 -6.88
C LEU A 90 14.67 14.06 -7.79
N MET A 91 14.53 12.79 -8.14
CA MET A 91 15.40 12.10 -9.10
C MET A 91 15.41 12.83 -10.45
N GLU A 92 14.23 13.17 -10.98
CA GLU A 92 14.10 13.93 -12.22
C GLU A 92 14.70 15.35 -12.10
N PHE A 93 14.35 16.08 -11.03
CA PHE A 93 14.79 17.47 -10.85
C PHE A 93 16.31 17.59 -10.74
N TYR A 94 16.97 16.66 -10.04
CA TYR A 94 18.41 16.65 -9.84
C TYR A 94 19.18 15.83 -10.90
N GLY A 95 18.49 15.10 -11.79
CA GLY A 95 19.12 14.20 -12.76
C GLY A 95 19.87 13.05 -12.10
N ILE A 96 19.31 12.48 -11.03
CA ILE A 96 19.92 11.40 -10.24
C ILE A 96 19.18 10.09 -10.48
N ASP A 97 19.91 9.10 -10.97
CA ASP A 97 19.41 7.73 -11.12
C ASP A 97 19.72 6.88 -9.88
N ILE A 98 18.65 6.52 -9.15
CA ILE A 98 18.72 5.55 -8.06
C ILE A 98 18.33 4.18 -8.61
N PRO A 99 19.14 3.12 -8.41
CA PRO A 99 18.81 1.80 -8.93
C PRO A 99 17.41 1.35 -8.50
N LEU A 100 16.61 0.83 -9.45
CA LEU A 100 15.21 0.47 -9.24
C LEU A 100 15.01 -0.40 -7.98
N ARG A 101 15.90 -1.38 -7.78
CA ARG A 101 15.86 -2.30 -6.63
C ARG A 101 16.10 -1.63 -5.27
N VAL A 102 16.81 -0.50 -5.25
CA VAL A 102 17.14 0.26 -4.02
C VAL A 102 16.00 1.19 -3.62
N GLN A 103 15.25 1.72 -4.60
CA GLN A 103 14.21 2.71 -4.35
C GLN A 103 13.17 2.27 -3.31
N PRO A 104 12.61 1.04 -3.32
CA PRO A 104 11.61 0.64 -2.32
C PRO A 104 12.12 0.73 -0.88
N SER A 105 13.38 0.36 -0.66
CA SER A 105 14.01 0.37 0.65
C SER A 105 14.39 1.78 1.10
N LEU A 106 14.77 2.65 0.17
CA LEU A 106 14.94 4.07 0.45
C LEU A 106 13.62 4.72 0.85
N VAL A 107 12.54 4.45 0.11
CA VAL A 107 11.18 4.93 0.41
C VAL A 107 10.72 4.40 1.77
N LEU A 108 10.95 3.12 2.08
CA LEU A 108 10.62 2.54 3.40
C LEU A 108 11.35 3.27 4.54
N SER A 109 12.63 3.62 4.33
CA SER A 109 13.43 4.31 5.35
C SER A 109 12.90 5.71 5.72
N VAL A 110 12.14 6.36 4.83
CA VAL A 110 11.47 7.63 5.12
C VAL A 110 10.43 7.45 6.23
N GLU A 111 9.68 6.35 6.21
CA GLU A 111 8.70 6.07 7.26
C GLU A 111 9.36 5.48 8.49
N THR A 112 10.18 4.45 8.35
CA THR A 112 10.67 3.69 9.50
C THR A 112 11.79 4.37 10.27
N GLU A 113 12.73 5.02 9.58
CA GLU A 113 13.92 5.62 10.22
C GLU A 113 13.74 7.11 10.48
N GLU A 114 13.14 7.86 9.54
CA GLU A 114 13.00 9.31 9.68
C GLU A 114 11.75 9.71 10.47
N LEU A 115 10.62 9.04 10.24
CA LEU A 115 9.34 9.39 10.88
C LEU A 115 8.92 8.45 12.01
N GLY A 116 9.63 7.33 12.21
CA GLY A 116 9.30 6.34 13.24
C GLY A 116 7.97 5.60 13.00
N ILE A 117 7.47 5.61 11.76
CA ILE A 117 6.22 4.95 11.37
C ILE A 117 6.51 3.49 11.02
N ALA A 118 5.79 2.57 11.68
CA ALA A 118 5.90 1.14 11.36
C ALA A 118 5.31 0.86 9.96
N ALA A 119 6.13 0.34 9.06
CA ALA A 119 5.73 0.02 7.69
C ALA A 119 6.38 -1.29 7.21
N GLY A 120 5.89 -1.78 6.07
CA GLY A 120 6.41 -2.94 5.34
C GLY A 120 6.86 -2.55 3.92
N LEU A 121 7.62 -3.43 3.28
CA LEU A 121 8.29 -3.12 2.01
C LEU A 121 7.35 -3.22 0.79
N GLN A 122 6.32 -4.08 0.85
CA GLN A 122 5.49 -4.45 -0.31
C GLN A 122 4.86 -3.26 -1.04
N ASP A 123 4.28 -2.28 -0.34
CA ASP A 123 3.60 -1.17 -1.03
C ASP A 123 4.62 -0.31 -1.80
N ARG A 124 5.83 -0.16 -1.25
CA ARG A 124 6.91 0.60 -1.88
C ARG A 124 7.44 -0.11 -3.12
N VAL A 125 7.49 -1.45 -3.10
CA VAL A 125 7.89 -2.24 -4.27
C VAL A 125 6.90 -2.06 -5.41
N ILE A 126 5.60 -2.33 -5.17
CA ILE A 126 4.61 -2.23 -6.26
C ILE A 126 4.46 -0.80 -6.80
N GLN A 127 4.64 0.22 -5.96
CA GLN A 127 4.58 1.61 -6.40
C GLN A 127 5.80 2.05 -7.22
N VAL A 128 6.96 1.43 -7.00
CA VAL A 128 8.18 1.70 -7.77
C VAL A 128 8.19 0.92 -9.08
N TYR A 129 7.83 -0.37 -9.03
CA TYR A 129 7.91 -1.30 -10.16
C TYR A 129 6.69 -1.29 -11.06
N GLU A 130 5.52 -0.92 -10.53
CA GLU A 130 4.24 -0.88 -11.23
C GLU A 130 3.83 -2.27 -11.80
N GLY A 131 2.68 -2.36 -12.48
CA GLY A 131 2.19 -3.61 -13.05
C GLY A 131 1.86 -4.71 -12.04
N LEU A 132 2.40 -5.91 -12.28
CA LEU A 132 2.27 -7.10 -11.44
C LEU A 132 3.65 -7.55 -11.01
N VAL A 133 3.86 -7.74 -9.70
CA VAL A 133 5.18 -8.10 -9.15
C VAL A 133 5.04 -9.21 -8.13
N TYR A 134 5.80 -10.29 -8.32
CA TYR A 134 6.05 -11.27 -7.28
C TYR A 134 7.23 -10.82 -6.41
N MET A 135 7.04 -10.83 -5.10
CA MET A 135 7.99 -10.25 -4.15
C MET A 135 8.41 -11.29 -3.12
N ASP A 136 9.71 -11.40 -2.91
CA ASP A 136 10.31 -12.32 -1.95
C ASP A 136 11.19 -11.52 -0.96
N PHE A 137 10.73 -11.52 0.29
CA PHE A 137 11.36 -10.85 1.43
C PHE A 137 11.99 -11.86 2.40
N GLY A 138 12.22 -13.11 1.97
CA GLY A 138 12.88 -14.15 2.77
C GLY A 138 14.24 -13.69 3.25
N ARG A 139 14.62 -14.00 4.49
CA ARG A 139 15.86 -13.46 5.10
C ARG A 139 17.11 -13.82 4.31
N GLU A 140 17.12 -15.02 3.77
CA GLU A 140 18.15 -15.59 2.90
C GLU A 140 18.17 -15.01 1.48
N ARG A 141 17.09 -14.31 1.09
CA ARG A 141 16.89 -13.67 -0.22
C ARG A 141 17.17 -12.17 -0.18
N MET A 142 17.08 -11.56 1.00
CA MET A 142 17.42 -10.16 1.24
C MET A 142 18.93 -9.92 1.04
N GLN A 143 19.27 -8.88 0.28
CA GLN A 143 20.65 -8.48 0.01
C GLN A 143 20.87 -7.00 0.35
N GLN A 144 22.08 -6.66 0.79
CA GLN A 144 22.46 -5.26 1.01
C GLN A 144 22.91 -4.63 -0.31
N VAL A 145 22.19 -3.61 -0.77
CA VAL A 145 22.53 -2.82 -1.95
C VAL A 145 22.54 -1.36 -1.56
N HIS A 146 23.66 -0.65 -1.76
CA HIS A 146 23.84 0.75 -1.33
C HIS A 146 23.57 0.98 0.19
N GLY A 147 23.84 -0.04 1.01
CA GLY A 147 23.58 -0.03 2.45
C GLY A 147 22.11 -0.15 2.83
N LEU A 148 21.24 -0.55 1.89
CA LEU A 148 19.82 -0.76 2.11
C LEU A 148 19.44 -2.23 1.85
N PRO A 149 18.59 -2.84 2.70
CA PRO A 149 18.15 -4.21 2.53
C PRO A 149 17.13 -4.31 1.40
N CYS A 150 17.42 -5.10 0.37
CA CYS A 150 16.62 -5.25 -0.83
C CYS A 150 16.20 -6.72 -1.03
N GLY A 151 14.91 -6.97 -1.24
CA GLY A 151 14.38 -8.29 -1.57
C GLY A 151 14.59 -8.69 -3.02
N VAL A 152 13.94 -9.75 -3.43
CA VAL A 152 13.82 -10.14 -4.84
C VAL A 152 12.46 -9.70 -5.35
N TYR A 153 12.45 -8.95 -6.45
CA TYR A 153 11.25 -8.39 -7.05
C TYR A 153 11.22 -8.85 -8.50
N GLU A 154 10.24 -9.67 -8.83
CA GLU A 154 10.07 -10.29 -10.15
C GLU A 154 8.85 -9.66 -10.83
N PRO A 155 9.03 -8.73 -11.78
CA PRO A 155 7.95 -8.26 -12.64
C PRO A 155 7.33 -9.43 -13.40
N MET A 156 6.01 -9.43 -13.49
CA MET A 156 5.21 -10.41 -14.23
C MET A 156 4.30 -9.65 -15.20
N ASP A 157 3.83 -10.35 -16.23
CA ASP A 157 2.92 -9.77 -17.21
C ASP A 157 1.56 -9.44 -16.57
N PRO A 158 1.12 -8.17 -16.55
CA PRO A 158 -0.20 -7.78 -16.04
C PRO A 158 -1.37 -8.46 -16.76
N ALA A 159 -1.18 -8.96 -18.00
CA ALA A 159 -2.20 -9.71 -18.74
C ALA A 159 -2.57 -11.05 -18.07
N LEU A 160 -1.77 -11.53 -17.12
CA LEU A 160 -2.08 -12.70 -16.30
C LEU A 160 -3.23 -12.44 -15.30
N LEU A 161 -3.56 -11.18 -15.02
CA LEU A 161 -4.58 -10.84 -14.05
C LEU A 161 -6.00 -11.09 -14.61
N PRO A 162 -6.86 -11.81 -13.88
CA PRO A 162 -8.26 -11.92 -14.27
C PRO A 162 -8.99 -10.58 -14.01
N PRO A 163 -10.25 -10.42 -14.46
CA PRO A 163 -11.04 -9.23 -14.18
C PRO A 163 -11.20 -8.98 -12.66
N LEU A 164 -10.43 -8.02 -12.14
CA LEU A 164 -10.43 -7.67 -10.71
C LEU A 164 -11.54 -6.67 -10.37
N TYR A 165 -11.86 -6.60 -9.08
CA TYR A 165 -12.58 -5.48 -8.49
C TYR A 165 -11.89 -5.02 -7.21
N VAL A 166 -12.09 -3.76 -6.85
CA VAL A 166 -11.74 -3.22 -5.53
C VAL A 166 -13.00 -2.64 -4.92
N ALA A 167 -13.29 -2.98 -3.66
CA ALA A 167 -14.34 -2.34 -2.88
C ALA A 167 -13.75 -1.69 -1.64
N TYR A 168 -14.14 -0.46 -1.33
CA TYR A 168 -13.59 0.31 -0.23
C TYR A 168 -14.67 1.18 0.43
N SER A 169 -14.46 1.56 1.68
CA SER A 169 -15.33 2.48 2.41
C SER A 169 -14.64 3.80 2.66
N ASP A 170 -15.30 4.92 2.33
CA ASP A 170 -14.80 6.26 2.62
C ASP A 170 -14.92 6.63 4.11
N SER A 171 -15.65 5.85 4.91
CA SER A 171 -15.96 6.15 6.32
C SER A 171 -15.31 5.21 7.34
N LEU A 172 -14.84 4.03 6.91
CA LEU A 172 -14.20 3.02 7.78
C LEU A 172 -12.66 3.17 7.83
N ALA A 173 -12.17 4.39 7.73
CA ALA A 173 -10.75 4.69 7.89
C ALA A 173 -10.30 4.31 9.31
N GLU A 174 -9.57 3.21 9.42
CA GLU A 174 -8.74 2.95 10.61
C GLU A 174 -7.34 3.50 10.34
N PRO A 175 -6.79 4.35 11.23
CA PRO A 175 -5.37 4.61 11.21
C PRO A 175 -4.66 3.27 11.34
N THR A 176 -3.83 2.92 10.35
CA THR A 176 -2.98 1.70 10.37
C THR A 176 -2.17 1.56 11.68
N GLU A 177 -2.00 2.67 12.41
CA GLU A 177 -1.32 2.79 13.69
C GLU A 177 -2.12 2.25 14.89
N VAL A 178 -3.45 2.06 14.80
CA VAL A 178 -4.30 1.56 15.91
C VAL A 178 -4.99 0.24 15.54
N VAL A 179 -4.29 -0.64 14.84
CA VAL A 179 -4.70 -2.03 14.87
C VAL A 179 -4.26 -2.58 16.22
N HIS A 180 -5.19 -2.85 17.13
CA HIS A 180 -4.99 -3.60 18.39
C HIS A 180 -4.51 -5.06 18.15
N ASN A 181 -3.83 -5.34 17.04
CA ASN A 181 -3.20 -6.60 16.74
C ASN A 181 -1.70 -6.45 16.97
N ASP A 182 -1.26 -7.01 18.10
CA ASP A 182 0.15 -7.18 18.46
C ASP A 182 0.86 -8.23 17.56
N LEU A 183 0.51 -8.32 16.28
CA LEU A 183 0.96 -9.37 15.36
C LEU A 183 2.49 -9.36 15.24
N ARG A 184 3.09 -8.17 15.14
CA ARG A 184 4.55 -8.03 15.06
C ARG A 184 5.22 -8.52 16.34
N ALA A 185 4.76 -8.12 17.53
CA ALA A 185 5.42 -8.60 18.74
C ALA A 185 5.10 -10.07 19.02
N ARG A 186 3.94 -10.60 18.61
CA ARG A 186 3.62 -12.05 18.61
C ARG A 186 4.61 -12.84 17.78
N PHE A 187 4.88 -12.36 16.57
CA PHE A 187 5.89 -12.95 15.71
C PHE A 187 7.28 -12.89 16.36
N GLN A 188 7.69 -11.74 16.91
CA GLN A 188 9.00 -11.56 17.54
C GLN A 188 9.21 -12.42 18.79
N ARG A 189 8.16 -12.70 19.57
CA ARG A 189 8.22 -13.62 20.72
C ARG A 189 8.06 -15.09 20.35
N GLY A 190 7.94 -15.41 19.06
CA GLY A 190 7.87 -16.78 18.57
C GLY A 190 6.53 -17.48 18.84
N ASP A 191 5.41 -16.76 18.82
CA ASP A 191 4.06 -17.36 18.91
C ASP A 191 3.88 -18.44 17.81
N PRO A 192 3.71 -19.73 18.17
CA PRO A 192 3.68 -20.83 17.21
C PRO A 192 2.58 -20.70 16.15
N GLU A 193 1.40 -20.19 16.53
CA GLU A 193 0.27 -20.01 15.61
C GLU A 193 0.59 -18.92 14.57
N VAL A 194 1.23 -17.83 15.02
CA VAL A 194 1.65 -16.76 14.12
C VAL A 194 2.78 -17.21 13.19
N LEU A 195 3.78 -17.93 13.71
CA LEU A 195 4.88 -18.44 12.88
C LEU A 195 4.39 -19.42 11.80
N LYS A 196 3.48 -20.32 12.18
CA LYS A 196 2.83 -21.25 11.25
C LYS A 196 2.01 -20.49 10.20
N ALA A 197 1.25 -19.49 10.61
CA ALA A 197 0.48 -18.67 9.67
C ALA A 197 1.37 -17.86 8.72
N MET A 198 2.50 -17.30 9.18
CA MET A 198 3.46 -16.62 8.31
C MET A 198 4.03 -17.55 7.23
N SER A 199 4.38 -18.78 7.60
CA SER A 199 4.83 -19.80 6.64
C SER A 199 3.73 -20.13 5.63
N ARG A 200 2.49 -20.28 6.11
CA ARG A 200 1.34 -20.56 5.25
C ARG A 200 0.99 -19.39 4.32
N PHE A 201 1.19 -18.13 4.72
CA PHE A 201 1.02 -16.99 3.83
C PHE A 201 1.99 -17.02 2.65
N ALA A 202 3.24 -17.43 2.87
CA ALA A 202 4.21 -17.61 1.79
C ALA A 202 3.75 -18.71 0.82
N GLU A 203 3.37 -19.89 1.35
CA GLU A 203 2.85 -21.00 0.52
C GLU A 203 1.62 -20.60 -0.32
N LEU A 204 0.67 -19.86 0.26
CA LEU A 204 -0.50 -19.35 -0.46
C LEU A 204 -0.10 -18.38 -1.58
N THR A 205 0.94 -17.57 -1.36
CA THR A 205 1.45 -16.61 -2.35
C THR A 205 2.13 -17.33 -3.51
N ASP A 206 2.94 -18.35 -3.22
CA ASP A 206 3.58 -19.18 -4.25
C ASP A 206 2.56 -19.94 -5.08
N ALA A 207 1.54 -20.52 -4.43
CA ALA A 207 0.44 -21.16 -5.12
C ALA A 207 -0.36 -20.18 -5.99
N ALA A 208 -0.55 -18.94 -5.53
CA ALA A 208 -1.25 -17.91 -6.30
C ALA A 208 -0.45 -17.48 -7.54
N ARG A 209 0.88 -17.40 -7.42
CA ARG A 209 1.77 -17.18 -8.57
C ARG A 209 1.62 -18.29 -9.61
N GLN A 210 1.59 -19.56 -9.18
CA GLN A 210 1.39 -20.67 -10.11
C GLN A 210 -0.01 -20.66 -10.75
N ALA A 211 -1.06 -20.33 -9.98
CA ALA A 211 -2.42 -20.20 -10.51
C ALA A 211 -2.52 -19.11 -11.58
N LEU A 212 -1.87 -17.95 -11.37
CA LEU A 212 -1.78 -16.89 -12.37
C LEU A 212 -1.08 -17.36 -13.65
N LEU A 213 0.09 -18.01 -13.53
CA LEU A 213 0.84 -18.53 -14.68
C LEU A 213 0.08 -19.60 -15.47
N ALA A 214 -0.76 -20.40 -14.78
CA ALA A 214 -1.59 -21.42 -15.40
C ALA A 214 -2.92 -20.89 -15.94
N GLY A 215 -3.28 -19.63 -15.67
CA GLY A 215 -4.61 -19.08 -15.97
C GLY A 215 -5.74 -19.71 -15.14
N ASP A 216 -5.45 -20.33 -14.01
CA ASP A 216 -6.43 -20.98 -13.13
C ASP A 216 -7.07 -19.95 -12.19
N VAL A 217 -8.05 -19.23 -12.74
CA VAL A 217 -8.81 -18.18 -12.05
C VAL A 217 -9.59 -18.74 -10.85
N GLU A 218 -10.08 -19.97 -10.94
CA GLU A 218 -10.86 -20.61 -9.88
C GLU A 218 -9.98 -20.92 -8.66
N LEU A 219 -8.81 -21.50 -8.90
CA LEU A 219 -7.81 -21.73 -7.85
C LEU A 219 -7.34 -20.41 -7.23
N LEU A 220 -7.05 -19.40 -8.05
CA LEU A 220 -6.67 -18.08 -7.56
C LEU A 220 -7.74 -17.50 -6.61
N GLY A 221 -9.01 -17.60 -6.99
CA GLY A 221 -10.14 -17.19 -6.14
C GLY A 221 -10.20 -17.93 -4.81
N ARG A 222 -10.02 -19.26 -4.81
CA ARG A 222 -9.94 -20.06 -3.57
C ARG A 222 -8.76 -19.63 -2.69
N LEU A 223 -7.60 -19.36 -3.27
CA LEU A 223 -6.41 -18.91 -2.56
C LEU A 223 -6.58 -17.52 -1.95
N MET A 224 -7.27 -16.60 -2.64
CA MET A 224 -7.65 -15.29 -2.08
C MET A 224 -8.52 -15.46 -0.83
N ASN A 225 -9.54 -16.32 -0.90
CA ASN A 225 -10.39 -16.59 0.25
C ASN A 225 -9.61 -17.21 1.42
N ALA A 226 -8.79 -18.22 1.15
CA ALA A 226 -7.95 -18.86 2.15
C ALA A 226 -6.95 -17.88 2.80
N ASN A 227 -6.41 -16.93 2.04
CA ASN A 227 -5.54 -15.88 2.57
C ASN A 227 -6.27 -15.00 3.60
N PHE A 228 -7.51 -14.59 3.30
CA PHE A 228 -8.32 -13.84 4.25
C PHE A 228 -8.67 -14.66 5.49
N ASP A 229 -9.09 -15.92 5.31
CA ASP A 229 -9.50 -16.79 6.41
C ASP A 229 -8.33 -17.06 7.37
N LEU A 230 -7.13 -17.28 6.81
CA LEU A 230 -5.91 -17.40 7.59
C LEU A 230 -5.61 -16.12 8.39
N ARG A 231 -5.75 -14.94 7.78
CA ARG A 231 -5.58 -13.67 8.49
C ARG A 231 -6.58 -13.51 9.62
N ARG A 232 -7.85 -13.84 9.38
CA ARG A 232 -8.92 -13.82 10.40
C ARG A 232 -8.63 -14.76 11.57
N SER A 233 -7.93 -15.87 11.33
CA SER A 233 -7.57 -16.83 12.39
C SER A 233 -6.52 -16.30 13.37
N ILE A 234 -5.64 -15.39 12.94
CA ILE A 234 -4.54 -14.88 13.76
C ILE A 234 -4.70 -13.42 14.21
N CYS A 235 -5.62 -12.67 13.61
CA CYS A 235 -5.85 -11.26 13.89
C CYS A 235 -7.30 -11.03 14.32
N LYS A 236 -7.51 -10.16 15.32
CA LYS A 236 -8.83 -9.61 15.60
C LYS A 236 -9.15 -8.55 14.55
N LEU A 237 -10.16 -8.81 13.72
CA LEU A 237 -10.55 -7.92 12.64
C LEU A 237 -11.81 -7.14 13.04
N ALA A 238 -11.90 -5.87 12.62
CA ALA A 238 -13.11 -5.06 12.78
C ALA A 238 -14.30 -5.73 12.06
N ARG A 239 -15.49 -5.66 12.66
CA ARG A 239 -16.68 -6.37 12.17
C ARG A 239 -17.05 -5.89 10.76
N GLU A 240 -16.92 -4.60 10.54
CA GLU A 240 -17.25 -3.89 9.31
C GLU A 240 -16.35 -4.35 8.16
N HIS A 241 -15.05 -4.56 8.42
CA HIS A 241 -14.14 -5.10 7.41
C HIS A 241 -14.41 -6.57 7.08
N VAL A 242 -14.81 -7.37 8.07
CA VAL A 242 -15.22 -8.77 7.84
C VAL A 242 -16.52 -8.81 7.03
N GLU A 243 -17.47 -7.92 7.32
CA GLU A 243 -18.74 -7.82 6.59
C GLU A 243 -18.53 -7.54 5.09
N MET A 244 -17.55 -6.69 4.73
CA MET A 244 -17.19 -6.48 3.31
C MET A 244 -16.84 -7.82 2.62
N VAL A 245 -16.00 -8.66 3.23
CA VAL A 245 -15.59 -9.94 2.64
C VAL A 245 -16.77 -10.91 2.57
N GLU A 246 -17.57 -11.02 3.64
CA GLU A 246 -18.73 -11.90 3.69
C GLU A 246 -19.78 -11.52 2.63
N ARG A 247 -20.05 -10.22 2.43
CA ARG A 247 -20.98 -9.72 1.39
C ARG A 247 -20.50 -10.04 -0.02
N ALA A 248 -19.21 -9.85 -0.30
CA ALA A 248 -18.63 -10.23 -1.57
C ALA A 248 -18.79 -11.73 -1.85
N ARG A 249 -18.49 -12.57 -0.86
CA ARG A 249 -18.64 -14.04 -0.98
C ARG A 249 -20.09 -14.48 -1.12
N ALA A 250 -21.04 -13.77 -0.48
CA ALA A 250 -22.48 -14.05 -0.63
C ALA A 250 -23.00 -13.77 -2.06
N VAL A 251 -22.35 -12.85 -2.79
CA VAL A 251 -22.59 -12.60 -4.23
C VAL A 251 -21.84 -13.61 -5.12
N GLY A 252 -21.03 -14.50 -4.54
CA GLY A 252 -20.31 -15.56 -5.24
C GLY A 252 -18.93 -15.17 -5.76
N VAL A 253 -18.37 -14.02 -5.35
CA VAL A 253 -17.01 -13.60 -5.73
C VAL A 253 -16.01 -13.79 -4.60
N PRO A 254 -14.75 -14.20 -4.90
CA PRO A 254 -13.71 -14.30 -3.89
C PRO A 254 -13.30 -12.91 -3.40
N ALA A 255 -12.91 -12.82 -2.14
CA ALA A 255 -12.52 -11.56 -1.52
C ALA A 255 -11.45 -11.74 -0.45
N LYS A 256 -10.48 -10.83 -0.45
CA LYS A 256 -9.52 -10.63 0.64
C LYS A 256 -9.26 -9.15 0.85
N PHE A 257 -8.61 -8.80 1.96
CA PHE A 257 -8.15 -7.42 2.15
C PHE A 257 -7.12 -7.03 1.08
N ALA A 258 -7.24 -5.79 0.59
CA ALA A 258 -6.24 -5.17 -0.27
C ALA A 258 -4.99 -4.74 0.52
N GLY A 259 -5.14 -4.45 1.82
CA GLY A 259 -4.06 -4.01 2.71
C GLY A 259 -4.37 -4.28 4.18
N SER A 260 -4.17 -3.29 5.05
CA SER A 260 -4.40 -3.41 6.50
C SER A 260 -5.88 -3.47 6.91
N GLY A 261 -6.79 -2.91 6.10
CA GLY A 261 -8.23 -2.78 6.35
C GLY A 261 -8.84 -1.72 5.41
N GLY A 262 -10.14 -1.45 5.48
CA GLY A 262 -10.81 -0.39 4.72
C GLY A 262 -11.03 -0.64 3.22
N ALA A 263 -10.33 -1.61 2.62
CA ALA A 263 -10.56 -2.06 1.25
C ALA A 263 -10.36 -3.58 1.07
N ILE A 264 -11.15 -4.15 0.17
CA ILE A 264 -11.04 -5.53 -0.29
C ILE A 264 -10.77 -5.57 -1.79
N ILE A 265 -10.14 -6.66 -2.22
CA ILE A 265 -9.87 -7.00 -3.60
C ILE A 265 -10.35 -8.41 -3.89
N GLY A 266 -10.82 -8.64 -5.10
CA GLY A 266 -11.35 -9.92 -5.54
C GLY A 266 -11.43 -10.03 -7.06
N ILE A 267 -11.99 -11.13 -7.52
CA ILE A 267 -12.17 -11.44 -8.95
C ILE A 267 -13.67 -11.34 -9.25
N CYS A 268 -14.04 -10.59 -10.29
CA CYS A 268 -15.43 -10.45 -10.71
C CYS A 268 -15.53 -10.53 -12.25
N PRO A 269 -15.90 -11.69 -12.80
CA PRO A 269 -15.70 -11.99 -14.21
C PRO A 269 -16.66 -11.25 -15.14
N ASP A 270 -17.89 -10.97 -14.71
CA ASP A 270 -18.94 -10.46 -15.56
C ASP A 270 -19.63 -9.21 -14.98
N GLN A 271 -20.38 -8.51 -15.83
CA GLN A 271 -21.05 -7.26 -15.48
C GLN A 271 -22.28 -7.46 -14.60
N ALA A 272 -22.98 -8.61 -14.70
CA ALA A 272 -24.16 -8.87 -13.89
C ALA A 272 -23.77 -9.12 -12.42
N THR A 273 -22.77 -9.95 -12.19
CA THR A 273 -22.18 -10.18 -10.86
C THR A 273 -21.59 -8.88 -10.30
N PHE A 274 -20.96 -8.06 -11.14
CA PHE A 274 -20.45 -6.75 -10.70
C PHE A 274 -21.56 -5.81 -10.22
N ALA A 275 -22.70 -5.77 -10.92
CA ALA A 275 -23.84 -4.97 -10.50
C ALA A 275 -24.45 -5.46 -9.18
N GLN A 276 -24.53 -6.78 -8.97
CA GLN A 276 -24.97 -7.36 -7.70
C GLN A 276 -23.99 -7.01 -6.56
N LEU A 277 -22.69 -7.07 -6.83
CA LEU A 277 -21.66 -6.70 -5.88
C LEU A 277 -21.74 -5.21 -5.51
N GLN A 278 -21.98 -4.33 -6.49
CA GLN A 278 -22.20 -2.90 -6.24
C GLN A 278 -23.40 -2.66 -5.34
N ALA A 279 -24.53 -3.31 -5.60
CA ALA A 279 -25.73 -3.19 -4.76
C ALA A 279 -25.46 -3.67 -3.32
N ALA A 280 -24.87 -4.86 -3.16
CA ALA A 280 -24.56 -5.44 -1.85
C ALA A 280 -23.56 -4.59 -1.04
N MET A 281 -22.58 -3.97 -1.70
CA MET A 281 -21.59 -3.09 -1.06
C MET A 281 -22.17 -1.71 -0.72
N ALA A 282 -23.08 -1.19 -1.54
CA ALA A 282 -23.73 0.09 -1.29
C ALA A 282 -24.59 0.07 0.00
N GLU A 283 -25.20 -1.08 0.34
CA GLU A 283 -25.94 -1.26 1.61
C GLU A 283 -25.09 -0.98 2.86
N ILE A 284 -23.78 -1.22 2.77
CA ILE A 284 -22.82 -0.98 3.85
C ILE A 284 -21.95 0.27 3.61
N GLY A 285 -22.39 1.16 2.71
CA GLY A 285 -21.69 2.42 2.42
C GLY A 285 -20.35 2.27 1.69
N CYS A 286 -20.11 1.12 1.07
CA CYS A 286 -18.89 0.86 0.30
C CYS A 286 -19.07 1.18 -1.18
N ARG A 287 -18.00 1.63 -1.83
CA ARG A 287 -17.90 1.85 -3.27
C ARG A 287 -17.14 0.69 -3.91
N VAL A 288 -17.51 0.33 -5.14
CA VAL A 288 -16.85 -0.74 -5.91
C VAL A 288 -16.39 -0.19 -7.25
N ILE A 289 -15.15 -0.48 -7.62
CA ILE A 289 -14.53 -0.08 -8.88
C ILE A 289 -13.89 -1.27 -9.58
N ARG A 290 -13.75 -1.18 -10.91
CA ARG A 290 -12.84 -2.03 -11.67
C ARG A 290 -11.50 -1.30 -11.79
N PRO A 291 -10.41 -1.81 -11.21
CA PRO A 291 -9.11 -1.17 -11.32
C PRO A 291 -8.58 -1.30 -12.75
N ILE A 292 -7.89 -0.25 -13.21
CA ILE A 292 -7.01 -0.33 -14.37
C ILE A 292 -5.61 -0.58 -13.84
N VAL A 293 -4.98 -1.67 -14.29
CA VAL A 293 -3.62 -2.02 -13.89
C VAL A 293 -2.66 -1.24 -14.78
N ALA A 294 -1.74 -0.49 -14.18
CA ALA A 294 -0.70 0.20 -14.94
C ALA A 294 0.17 -0.82 -15.67
N GLU A 295 0.61 -0.47 -16.88
CA GLU A 295 1.67 -1.24 -17.56
C GLU A 295 2.99 -1.06 -16.79
N THR A 296 3.97 -1.93 -17.03
CA THR A 296 5.29 -1.78 -16.41
C THR A 296 5.96 -0.52 -16.97
N GLY A 297 6.39 0.37 -16.07
CA GLY A 297 7.13 1.60 -16.39
C GLY A 297 8.63 1.39 -16.53
#